data_AF-A0A2I0FDB8-F1
#
_entry.id   AF-A0A2I0FDB8-F1
#
_cell.length_a   1.000
_cell.length_b   1.000
_cell.length_c   1.000
_cell.angle_alpha   90.00
_cell.angle_beta   90.00
_cell.angle_gamma   90.00
#
_symmetry.space_group_name_H-M   'P 1'
#
loop_
_entity.id
_entity.type
_entity.pdbx_description
1 polymer ?
#
loop_
_entity_poly.entity_id
_entity_poly.type
_entity_poly.pdbx_seq_one_letter_code
_entity_poly.pdbx_strand_id
1 'polypeptide(L)'
;MTKALDLSRIDELKENAYSNIESYNDPDTPNALAEFTSQIKAVLLADPKLLDSVPEYLPIALYEQVKFPAEAKLKWAHWIKEGIQPEWNEFKTTVAFNKPDLPLVLAVRDYSETLLIESCIVLFLLSNDNVATSTSKEQDNNDYDEEEEGYYDQFDEEEDEL
;
A
#
# COMPACT_ATOMS: atom_id res chain seq x y z
N MET A 1 -15.72 17.71 6.27
CA MET A 1 -15.21 16.98 7.43
C MET A 1 -14.36 15.87 6.87
N THR A 2 -13.11 15.75 7.32
CA THR A 2 -12.25 14.63 6.93
C THR A 2 -12.81 13.36 7.54
N LYS A 3 -13.03 12.32 6.74
CA LYS A 3 -13.39 10.99 7.25
C LYS A 3 -12.15 10.35 7.87
N ALA A 4 -12.33 9.61 8.96
CA ALA A 4 -11.26 8.83 9.57
C ALA A 4 -11.21 7.45 8.92
N LEU A 5 -10.01 6.90 8.76
CA LEU A 5 -9.82 5.51 8.37
C LEU A 5 -10.14 4.59 9.55
N ASP A 6 -10.81 3.49 9.26
CA ASP A 6 -10.90 2.36 10.17
C ASP A 6 -9.68 1.46 9.95
N LEU A 7 -8.60 1.73 10.68
CA LEU A 7 -7.34 1.01 10.54
C LEU A 7 -7.48 -0.48 10.88
N SER A 8 -8.33 -0.83 11.85
CA SER A 8 -8.59 -2.23 12.20
C SER A 8 -9.25 -2.98 11.04
N ARG A 9 -10.22 -2.36 10.38
CA ARG A 9 -10.85 -2.93 9.18
C ARG A 9 -9.88 -3.03 8.01
N ILE A 10 -8.97 -2.06 7.85
CA ILE A 10 -7.93 -2.10 6.80
C ILE A 10 -6.96 -3.25 7.04
N ASP A 11 -6.55 -3.49 8.29
CA ASP A 11 -5.66 -4.61 8.63
C ASP A 11 -6.34 -5.95 8.36
N GLU A 12 -7.61 -6.12 8.76
CA GLU A 12 -8.40 -7.32 8.43
C GLU A 12 -8.52 -7.54 6.92
N LEU A 13 -8.82 -6.47 6.17
CA LEU A 13 -8.90 -6.53 4.71
C LEU A 13 -7.56 -6.91 4.08
N LYS A 14 -6.45 -6.42 4.63
CA LYS A 14 -5.08 -6.75 4.19
C LYS A 14 -4.76 -8.21 4.43
N GLU A 15 -5.02 -8.73 5.64
CA GLU A 15 -4.76 -10.13 5.99
C GLU A 15 -5.57 -11.10 5.11
N ASN A 16 -6.87 -10.82 4.94
CA ASN A 16 -7.75 -11.64 4.09
C ASN A 16 -7.30 -11.64 2.63
N ALA A 17 -6.97 -10.46 2.08
CA ALA A 17 -6.49 -10.34 0.71
C ALA A 17 -5.13 -11.04 0.52
N TYR A 18 -4.19 -10.83 1.45
CA TYR A 18 -2.85 -11.42 1.37
C TYR A 18 -2.89 -12.94 1.49
N SER A 19 -3.62 -13.49 2.46
CA SER A 19 -3.75 -14.94 2.62
C SER A 19 -4.32 -15.60 1.37
N ASN A 20 -5.27 -14.93 0.70
CA ASN A 20 -5.82 -15.41 -0.56
C ASN A 20 -4.76 -15.36 -1.68
N ILE A 21 -4.07 -14.24 -1.87
CA ILE A 21 -3.00 -14.07 -2.87
C ILE A 21 -1.89 -15.11 -2.68
N GLU A 22 -1.44 -15.30 -1.45
CA GLU A 22 -0.37 -16.24 -1.09
C GLU A 22 -0.74 -17.69 -1.43
N SER A 23 -2.03 -18.05 -1.32
CA SER A 23 -2.50 -19.39 -1.69
C SER A 23 -2.32 -19.75 -3.17
N TYR A 24 -2.11 -18.75 -4.03
CA TYR A 24 -1.83 -18.93 -5.46
C TYR A 24 -0.33 -18.83 -5.81
N ASN A 25 0.55 -18.67 -4.82
CA ASN A 25 2.00 -18.61 -5.03
C ASN A 25 2.60 -20.02 -5.16
N ASP A 26 2.12 -20.77 -6.16
CA ASP A 26 2.57 -22.13 -6.46
C ASP A 26 3.44 -22.12 -7.74
N PRO A 27 4.70 -22.57 -7.69
CA PRO A 27 5.59 -22.62 -8.85
C PRO A 27 5.08 -23.52 -9.98
N ASP A 28 4.23 -24.50 -9.69
CA ASP A 28 3.62 -25.39 -10.68
C ASP A 28 2.43 -24.73 -11.41
N THR A 29 1.86 -23.65 -10.84
CA THR A 29 0.74 -22.90 -11.44
C THR A 29 0.99 -21.38 -11.47
N PRO A 30 2.04 -20.91 -12.16
CA PRO A 30 2.51 -19.51 -12.10
C PRO A 30 1.50 -18.47 -12.61
N ASN A 31 0.45 -18.89 -13.33
CA ASN A 31 -0.60 -18.00 -13.84
C ASN A 31 -1.90 -18.05 -13.03
N ALA A 32 -2.00 -18.89 -12.00
CA ALA A 32 -3.26 -19.13 -11.29
C ALA A 32 -3.83 -17.84 -10.66
N LEU A 33 -2.97 -17.01 -10.07
CA LEU A 33 -3.37 -15.71 -9.53
C LEU A 33 -3.89 -14.77 -10.63
N ALA A 34 -3.22 -14.69 -11.77
CA ALA A 34 -3.62 -13.84 -12.89
C ALA A 34 -4.98 -14.27 -13.49
N GLU A 35 -5.22 -15.58 -13.59
CA GLU A 35 -6.50 -16.15 -14.04
C GLU A 35 -7.62 -15.88 -13.04
N PHE A 36 -7.34 -16.07 -11.74
CA PHE A 36 -8.30 -15.83 -10.67
C PHE A 36 -8.69 -14.34 -10.57
N THR A 37 -7.70 -13.45 -10.57
CA THR A 37 -7.93 -11.99 -10.57
C THR A 37 -8.73 -11.55 -11.78
N SER A 38 -8.46 -12.11 -12.96
CA SER A 38 -9.25 -11.83 -14.18
C SER A 38 -10.72 -12.25 -14.04
N GLN A 39 -10.99 -13.40 -13.41
CA GLN A 39 -12.35 -13.85 -13.12
C GLN A 39 -13.06 -12.93 -12.11
N ILE A 40 -12.37 -12.57 -11.02
CA ILE A 40 -12.93 -11.64 -10.02
C ILE A 40 -13.27 -10.31 -10.67
N LYS A 41 -12.38 -9.74 -11.49
CA LYS A 41 -12.63 -8.46 -12.18
C LYS A 41 -13.92 -8.52 -13.00
N ALA A 42 -14.15 -9.60 -13.73
CA ALA A 42 -15.37 -9.78 -14.54
C ALA A 42 -16.62 -9.88 -13.65
N VAL A 43 -16.55 -10.63 -12.55
CA VAL A 43 -17.66 -10.77 -11.60
C VAL A 43 -17.97 -9.44 -10.91
N LEU A 44 -16.97 -8.73 -10.39
CA LEU A 44 -17.13 -7.45 -9.72
C LEU A 44 -17.63 -6.35 -10.66
N LEU A 45 -17.21 -6.37 -11.93
CA LEU A 45 -17.73 -5.43 -12.92
C LEU A 45 -19.22 -5.68 -13.22
N ALA A 46 -19.66 -6.93 -13.19
CA ALA A 46 -21.05 -7.31 -13.40
C ALA A 46 -21.92 -7.05 -12.15
N ASP A 47 -21.38 -7.28 -10.96
CA ASP A 47 -22.08 -7.09 -9.69
C ASP A 47 -21.16 -6.57 -8.56
N PRO A 48 -20.98 -5.24 -8.46
CA PRO A 48 -20.17 -4.64 -7.39
C PRO A 48 -20.69 -4.92 -5.97
N LYS A 49 -21.97 -5.28 -5.80
CA LYS A 49 -22.57 -5.55 -4.48
C LYS A 49 -21.99 -6.77 -3.80
N LEU A 50 -21.35 -7.66 -4.57
CA LEU A 50 -20.64 -8.80 -4.01
C LEU A 50 -19.58 -8.37 -2.97
N LEU A 51 -19.05 -7.16 -3.10
CA LEU A 51 -18.10 -6.57 -2.15
C LEU A 51 -18.66 -6.34 -0.74
N ASP A 52 -19.98 -6.38 -0.54
CA ASP A 52 -20.57 -6.36 0.80
C ASP A 52 -20.25 -7.64 1.58
N SER A 53 -20.09 -8.76 0.86
CA SER A 53 -19.83 -10.07 1.44
C SER A 53 -18.35 -10.47 1.37
N VAL A 54 -17.65 -10.04 0.33
CA VAL A 54 -16.23 -10.36 0.08
C VAL A 54 -15.45 -9.09 -0.30
N PRO A 55 -15.27 -8.13 0.62
CA PRO A 55 -14.58 -6.87 0.33
C PRO A 55 -13.12 -7.09 -0.11
N GLU A 56 -12.48 -8.18 0.32
CA GLU A 56 -11.10 -8.56 -0.03
C GLU A 56 -10.91 -8.88 -1.51
N TYR A 57 -11.99 -9.14 -2.25
CA TYR A 57 -11.90 -9.40 -3.70
C TYR A 57 -11.45 -8.17 -4.49
N LEU A 58 -11.71 -6.95 -4.00
CA LEU A 58 -11.27 -5.74 -4.69
C LEU A 58 -9.74 -5.54 -4.65
N PRO A 59 -9.05 -5.58 -3.50
CA PRO A 59 -7.60 -5.51 -3.49
C PRO A 59 -6.97 -6.69 -4.22
N ILE A 60 -7.55 -7.90 -4.15
CA ILE A 60 -7.06 -9.04 -4.97
C ILE A 60 -7.16 -8.73 -6.46
N ALA A 61 -8.32 -8.27 -6.94
CA ALA A 61 -8.54 -7.96 -8.35
C ALA A 61 -7.58 -6.88 -8.89
N LEU A 62 -7.16 -5.94 -8.03
CA LEU A 62 -6.29 -4.83 -8.38
C LEU A 62 -4.81 -5.08 -8.04
N TYR A 63 -4.47 -6.25 -7.49
CA TYR A 63 -3.11 -6.60 -7.10
C TYR A 63 -2.15 -6.57 -8.30
N GLU A 64 -1.01 -5.89 -8.14
CA GLU A 64 -0.03 -5.58 -9.21
C GLU A 64 -0.55 -4.76 -10.40
N GLN A 65 -1.83 -4.38 -10.42
CA GLN A 65 -2.45 -3.57 -11.48
C GLN A 65 -2.51 -2.08 -11.15
N VAL A 66 -1.99 -1.71 -9.98
CA VAL A 66 -1.98 -0.36 -9.46
C VAL A 66 -0.55 0.08 -9.21
N LYS A 67 -0.22 1.31 -9.60
CA LYS A 67 1.06 1.94 -9.30
C LYS A 67 0.86 3.16 -8.42
N PHE A 68 1.77 3.33 -7.47
CA PHE A 68 1.84 4.49 -6.60
C PHE A 68 3.04 5.36 -7.04
N PRO A 69 2.79 6.54 -7.65
CA PRO A 69 3.85 7.46 -8.04
C PRO A 69 4.75 7.81 -6.84
N ALA A 70 6.05 8.01 -7.08
CA ALA A 70 7.03 8.23 -6.00
C ALA A 70 6.68 9.48 -5.17
N GLU A 71 6.26 10.55 -5.84
CA GLU A 71 5.80 11.80 -5.25
C GLU A 71 4.56 11.65 -4.36
N ALA A 72 3.78 10.59 -4.56
CA ALA A 72 2.56 10.32 -3.80
C ALA A 72 2.82 9.44 -2.56
N LYS A 73 3.90 8.65 -2.52
CA LYS A 73 4.17 7.68 -1.45
C LYS A 73 4.21 8.32 -0.05
N LEU A 74 4.79 9.52 0.07
CA LEU A 74 4.81 10.28 1.32
C LEU A 74 3.40 10.66 1.79
N LYS A 75 2.50 11.01 0.86
CA LYS A 75 1.10 11.29 1.20
C LYS A 75 0.37 10.05 1.68
N TRP A 76 0.56 8.91 1.01
CA TRP A 76 0.00 7.63 1.42
C TRP A 76 0.45 7.24 2.83
N ALA A 77 1.76 7.31 3.10
CA ALA A 77 2.31 7.04 4.42
C ALA A 77 1.73 7.99 5.49
N HIS A 78 1.58 9.28 5.16
CA HIS A 78 0.96 10.25 6.06
C HIS A 78 -0.51 9.92 6.37
N TRP A 79 -1.33 9.62 5.36
CA TRP A 79 -2.73 9.27 5.56
C TRP A 79 -2.92 8.04 6.43
N ILE A 80 -2.11 7.01 6.21
CA ILE A 80 -2.16 5.78 6.99
C ILE A 80 -1.75 6.04 8.44
N LYS A 81 -0.62 6.74 8.63
CA LYS A 81 -0.09 7.07 9.96
C LYS A 81 -1.07 7.90 10.80
N GLU A 82 -1.69 8.89 10.18
CA GLU A 82 -2.62 9.80 10.87
C GLU A 82 -4.08 9.30 10.85
N GLY A 83 -4.36 8.15 10.24
CA GLY A 83 -5.72 7.60 10.13
C GLY A 83 -6.68 8.49 9.31
N ILE A 84 -6.17 9.18 8.29
CA ILE A 84 -6.93 10.14 7.47
C ILE A 84 -7.44 9.45 6.20
N GLN A 85 -8.75 9.46 5.97
CA GLN A 85 -9.30 9.02 4.69
C GLN A 85 -9.19 10.19 3.70
N PRO A 86 -8.45 10.03 2.58
CA PRO A 86 -8.36 11.07 1.58
C PRO A 86 -9.71 11.31 0.88
N GLU A 87 -9.93 12.55 0.46
CA GLU A 87 -11.05 12.88 -0.41
C GLU A 87 -10.76 12.40 -1.85
N TRP A 88 -11.80 12.04 -2.61
CA TRP A 88 -11.67 11.51 -3.97
C TRP A 88 -10.75 12.31 -4.89
N ASN A 89 -10.89 13.64 -4.87
CA ASN A 89 -10.13 14.51 -5.77
C ASN A 89 -8.63 14.51 -5.47
N GLU A 90 -8.25 14.29 -4.20
CA GLU A 90 -6.86 14.13 -3.84
C GLU A 90 -6.40 12.69 -4.15
N PHE A 91 -7.16 11.69 -3.70
CA PHE A 91 -6.88 10.27 -3.92
C PHE A 91 -6.63 9.92 -5.39
N LYS A 92 -7.50 10.36 -6.32
CA LYS A 92 -7.41 9.97 -7.74
C LYS A 92 -6.13 10.44 -8.43
N THR A 93 -5.41 11.39 -7.82
CA THR A 93 -4.14 11.92 -8.33
C THR A 93 -2.92 11.19 -7.78
N THR A 94 -3.10 10.38 -6.73
CA THR A 94 -2.01 9.69 -6.02
C THR A 94 -1.90 8.21 -6.38
N VAL A 95 -2.73 7.73 -7.31
CA VAL A 95 -2.80 6.34 -7.75
C VAL A 95 -2.95 6.26 -9.26
N ALA A 96 -2.20 5.36 -9.89
CA ALA A 96 -2.28 5.08 -11.32
C ALA A 96 -2.83 3.68 -11.54
N PHE A 97 -4.06 3.61 -12.05
CA PHE A 97 -4.72 2.36 -12.43
C PHE A 97 -4.34 1.92 -13.84
N ASN A 98 -4.24 0.61 -14.06
CA ASN A 98 -4.07 0.07 -15.39
C ASN A 98 -5.29 0.38 -16.27
N LYS A 99 -5.07 0.66 -17.56
CA LYS A 99 -6.14 1.08 -18.49
C LYS A 99 -7.31 0.08 -18.57
N PRO A 100 -7.07 -1.24 -18.64
CA PRO A 100 -8.15 -2.23 -18.70
C PRO A 100 -9.04 -2.27 -17.44
N ASP A 101 -8.51 -1.80 -16.31
CA ASP A 101 -9.18 -1.86 -15.01
C ASP A 101 -10.02 -0.61 -14.71
N LEU A 102 -9.91 0.44 -15.53
CA LEU A 102 -10.69 1.67 -15.36
C LEU A 102 -12.22 1.44 -15.30
N PRO A 103 -12.84 0.57 -16.10
CA PRO A 103 -14.27 0.28 -15.96
C PRO A 103 -14.63 -0.28 -14.59
N LEU A 104 -13.81 -1.19 -14.05
CA LEU A 104 -14.00 -1.75 -12.72
C LEU A 104 -13.84 -0.67 -11.64
N VAL A 105 -12.77 0.12 -11.73
CA VAL A 105 -12.50 1.20 -10.77
C VAL A 105 -13.66 2.20 -10.73
N LEU A 106 -14.22 2.57 -11.88
CA LEU A 106 -15.37 3.47 -11.95
C LEU A 106 -16.64 2.83 -11.38
N ALA A 107 -16.93 1.58 -11.74
CA ALA A 107 -18.11 0.86 -11.23
C ALA A 107 -18.05 0.71 -9.70
N VAL A 108 -16.89 0.37 -9.16
CA VAL A 108 -16.66 0.25 -7.72
C VAL A 108 -16.71 1.61 -7.03
N ARG A 109 -16.16 2.67 -7.62
CA ARG A 109 -16.24 4.02 -7.06
C ARG A 109 -17.69 4.47 -6.93
N ASP A 110 -18.50 4.25 -7.97
CA ASP A 110 -19.92 4.61 -7.97
C ASP A 110 -20.70 3.79 -6.93
N TYR A 111 -20.22 2.59 -6.61
CA TYR A 111 -20.77 1.73 -5.56
C TYR A 111 -20.33 2.14 -4.15
N SER A 112 -19.02 2.18 -3.91
CA SER A 112 -18.38 2.51 -2.63
C SER A 112 -16.99 3.11 -2.85
N GLU A 113 -16.94 4.45 -2.85
CA GLU A 113 -15.69 5.21 -2.87
C GLU A 113 -14.78 4.86 -1.68
N THR A 114 -15.37 4.68 -0.49
CA THR A 114 -14.63 4.32 0.73
C THR A 114 -13.90 2.98 0.56
N LEU A 115 -14.58 1.94 0.05
CA LEU A 115 -13.96 0.64 -0.14
C LEU A 115 -12.85 0.67 -1.20
N LEU A 116 -13.02 1.45 -2.27
CA LEU A 116 -11.97 1.64 -3.27
C LEU A 116 -10.72 2.27 -2.65
N ILE A 117 -10.89 3.29 -1.81
CA ILE A 117 -9.78 3.94 -1.11
C ILE A 117 -9.09 2.97 -0.17
N GLU A 118 -9.84 2.25 0.67
CA GLU A 118 -9.32 1.24 1.61
C GLU A 118 -8.56 0.14 0.87
N SER A 119 -9.08 -0.33 -0.26
CA SER A 119 -8.42 -1.35 -1.07
C SER A 119 -7.09 -0.86 -1.65
N CYS A 120 -7.01 0.40 -2.08
CA CYS A 120 -5.74 0.97 -2.52
C CYS A 120 -4.76 1.21 -1.36
N ILE A 121 -5.24 1.48 -0.13
CA ILE A 121 -4.38 1.50 1.07
C ILE A 121 -3.79 0.12 1.31
N VAL A 122 -4.62 -0.93 1.26
CA VAL A 122 -4.17 -2.33 1.38
C VAL A 122 -3.10 -2.64 0.34
N LEU A 123 -3.33 -2.29 -0.94
CA LEU A 123 -2.34 -2.49 -2.00
C LEU A 123 -1.03 -1.73 -1.76
N PHE A 124 -1.11 -0.51 -1.25
CA PHE A 124 0.07 0.27 -0.91
C PHE A 124 0.87 -0.42 0.21
N LEU A 125 0.20 -0.87 1.28
CA LEU A 125 0.83 -1.61 2.38
C LEU A 125 1.50 -2.89 1.89
N LEU A 126 0.78 -3.72 1.12
CA LEU A 126 1.33 -4.96 0.55
C LEU A 126 2.54 -4.69 -0.36
N SER A 127 2.51 -3.62 -1.15
CA SER A 127 3.63 -3.26 -2.02
C SER A 127 4.89 -2.86 -1.23
N ASN A 128 4.74 -2.28 -0.03
CA ASN A 128 5.85 -1.86 0.81
C ASN A 128 6.35 -2.99 1.71
N ASP A 129 5.47 -3.85 2.20
CA ASP A 129 5.82 -5.05 2.99
C ASP A 129 6.67 -6.02 2.14
N ASN A 130 6.35 -6.15 0.84
CA ASN A 130 7.14 -6.96 -0.11
C ASN A 130 8.54 -6.38 -0.39
N VAL A 131 8.75 -5.06 -0.27
CA VAL A 131 10.07 -4.43 -0.42
C VAL A 131 10.95 -4.72 0.81
N ALA A 132 10.35 -4.78 2.00
CA ALA A 132 11.05 -5.14 3.23
C ALA A 132 11.50 -6.62 3.26
N THR A 133 10.78 -7.52 2.58
CA THR A 133 11.17 -8.94 2.45
C THR A 133 12.10 -9.21 1.27
N SER A 134 12.11 -8.36 0.24
CA SER A 134 12.97 -8.50 -0.95
C SER A 134 14.41 -8.01 -0.77
N THR A 135 14.74 -7.35 0.34
CA THR A 135 16.10 -6.81 0.62
C THR A 135 17.13 -7.87 1.05
N SER A 136 16.80 -9.17 1.02
CA SER A 136 17.77 -10.25 1.30
C SER A 136 18.55 -10.77 0.08
N LYS A 137 18.32 -10.23 -1.12
CA LYS A 137 19.12 -10.55 -2.32
C LYS A 137 19.13 -9.36 -3.28
N GLU A 138 20.06 -8.44 -3.09
CA GLU A 138 20.91 -7.88 -4.16
C GLU A 138 21.75 -6.72 -3.60
N GLN A 139 23.06 -6.98 -3.50
CA GLN A 139 24.16 -6.04 -3.66
C GLN A 139 24.07 -4.70 -2.92
N ASP A 140 24.55 -4.75 -1.67
CA ASP A 140 24.97 -3.60 -0.88
C ASP A 140 26.11 -2.84 -1.58
N ASN A 141 25.78 -1.68 -2.11
CA ASN A 141 26.71 -0.62 -2.50
C ASN A 141 25.91 0.69 -2.48
N ASN A 142 25.52 1.13 -1.29
CA ASN A 142 25.24 2.54 -1.05
C ASN A 142 25.88 2.93 0.29
N ASP A 143 27.12 3.36 0.15
CA ASP A 143 27.88 4.23 1.04
C ASP A 143 27.00 5.41 1.47
N TYR A 144 26.35 5.28 2.63
CA TYR A 144 25.74 6.39 3.34
C TYR A 144 26.78 6.92 4.31
N ASP A 145 27.49 7.96 3.86
CA ASP A 145 28.34 8.82 4.65
C ASP A 145 27.47 9.51 5.73
N GLU A 146 27.62 9.04 6.96
CA GLU A 146 26.96 9.57 8.15
C GLU A 146 27.78 10.77 8.65
N GLU A 147 27.46 11.96 8.14
CA GLU A 147 27.90 13.23 8.73
C GLU A 147 27.20 13.42 10.10
N GLU A 148 27.82 12.95 11.18
CA GLU A 148 27.45 13.31 12.55
C GLU A 148 28.37 14.43 13.07
N GLU A 149 27.95 15.68 12.88
CA GLU A 149 28.51 16.83 13.60
C GLU A 149 27.96 16.89 15.04
N GLY A 150 28.87 16.93 16.01
CA GLY A 150 28.72 17.82 17.16
C GLY A 150 28.66 17.18 18.54
N TYR A 151 29.82 16.94 19.15
CA TYR A 151 29.98 17.13 20.59
C TYR A 151 31.29 17.86 20.89
N TYR A 152 31.15 19.15 21.20
CA TYR A 152 32.19 19.97 21.80
C TYR A 152 32.45 19.47 23.22
N ASP A 153 33.69 19.06 23.51
CA ASP A 153 34.17 18.99 24.89
C ASP A 153 35.31 20.00 25.04
N GLN A 154 34.94 21.22 25.41
CA GLN A 154 35.85 22.27 25.83
C GLN A 154 35.63 22.47 27.33
N PHE A 155 36.41 21.75 28.14
CA PHE A 155 36.79 22.21 29.47
C PHE A 155 38.29 21.98 29.66
N ASP A 156 39.02 23.02 29.29
CA ASP A 156 40.40 23.30 29.64
C ASP A 156 40.42 23.61 31.15
N GLU A 157 40.96 22.69 31.95
CA GLU A 157 41.10 22.82 33.39
C GLU A 157 42.47 23.46 33.68
N GLU A 158 42.53 24.79 33.69
CA GLU A 158 43.66 25.56 34.20
C GLU A 158 43.50 25.85 35.70
N GLU A 159 44.64 25.73 36.41
CA GLU A 159 45.01 26.32 37.70
C GLU A 159 44.36 25.78 39.00
N ASP A 160 45.16 25.18 39.90
CA ASP A 160 45.89 25.98 40.92
C ASP A 160 46.79 25.16 41.88
N GLU A 161 47.70 25.90 42.50
CA GLU A 161 48.88 25.59 43.34
C GLU A 161 48.71 24.64 44.56
N LEU A 162 49.76 23.82 44.82
CA LEU A 162 50.43 23.64 46.14
C LEU A 162 51.72 22.80 46.07
#